data_AF-A0A524M8K6-F1
#
_entry.id   AF-A0A524M8K6-F1
#
_cell.length_a   1.000
_cell.length_b   1.000
_cell.length_c   1.000
_cell.angle_alpha   90.00
_cell.angle_beta   90.00
_cell.angle_gamma   90.00
#
_symmetry.space_group_name_H-M   'P 1'
#
loop_
_entity.id
_entity.type
_entity.pdbx_description
1 polymer ?
#
loop_
_entity_poly.entity_id
_entity_poly.type
_entity_poly.pdbx_seq_one_letter_code
_entity_poly.pdbx_strand_id
1 'polypeptide(L)'
;MIRLIGVLTLGGVPIKVKSSMDAEEELVLGPLIEAAKALSNVMGSGEVRKLGFQDNTLIVTESRKGYTIVALVSKAEGYMDSLLRVISDAIDESGIALADGVVNNEHIIIIDEIVGTYVRDHIEVGFPETLTMVWEPIVQAMKKDNKLSKTIREVEILLSRSEQIKKWSEFKSEVSGSLEEALEYALQGEFDRACAIAMGIEGALAGVFTVKMGALTHSMTKSVSPALADLIDRTTQLPDDYPFTDIARTLVGYISGGKIPADYSRAFREAIKRFQFVDDVEHLMLGFLFLDARVVDYPHFASELINFYKGKSEIICSFIKAMNERGKLFEKVYSITSYDGFRDELGAYKSNITGILGSINWVMDSDLLWELKKEGKGIEIGIIASLKLQNYIAVLTALAESPVLTIGERKEILEEVLMLYKDYFRGLMISDIPLFVYTL
;
A
#
# COMPACT_ATOMS: atom_id res chain seq x y z
N MET A 1 5.89 -9.28 -9.48
CA MET A 1 4.93 -10.40 -9.43
C MET A 1 5.26 -11.44 -10.49
N ILE A 2 5.11 -11.12 -11.79
CA ILE A 2 5.55 -11.96 -12.92
C ILE A 2 6.92 -11.48 -13.39
N ARG A 3 7.94 -12.36 -13.40
CA ARG A 3 9.29 -12.05 -13.89
C ARG A 3 9.49 -12.51 -15.33
N LEU A 4 8.83 -13.60 -15.70
CA LEU A 4 8.86 -14.15 -17.06
C LEU A 4 7.55 -14.89 -17.34
N ILE A 5 7.05 -14.80 -18.57
CA ILE A 5 6.05 -15.70 -19.13
C ILE A 5 6.47 -16.07 -20.56
N GLY A 6 6.24 -17.32 -20.97
CA GLY A 6 6.56 -17.76 -22.31
C GLY A 6 5.75 -18.94 -22.78
N VAL A 7 5.67 -19.10 -24.09
CA VAL A 7 5.06 -20.25 -24.77
C VAL A 7 6.12 -20.87 -25.68
N LEU A 8 6.29 -22.18 -25.55
CA LEU A 8 7.26 -23.00 -26.27
C LEU A 8 6.52 -24.08 -27.08
N THR A 9 7.05 -24.44 -28.24
CA THR A 9 6.60 -25.61 -29.02
C THR A 9 7.35 -26.88 -28.59
N LEU A 10 7.03 -28.02 -29.21
CA LEU A 10 7.64 -29.32 -28.98
C LEU A 10 9.18 -29.23 -29.12
N GLY A 11 9.90 -29.88 -28.20
CA GLY A 11 11.36 -29.74 -28.14
C GLY A 11 11.84 -28.40 -27.56
N GLY A 12 10.94 -27.60 -26.98
CA GLY A 12 11.16 -26.36 -26.22
C GLY A 12 11.78 -25.23 -27.04
N VAL A 13 11.36 -25.09 -28.30
CA VAL A 13 11.69 -23.91 -29.12
C VAL A 13 10.74 -22.77 -28.72
N PRO A 14 11.25 -21.58 -28.35
CA PRO A 14 10.39 -20.48 -27.93
C PRO A 14 9.62 -19.89 -29.10
N ILE A 15 8.30 -19.74 -28.93
CA ILE A 15 7.43 -18.99 -29.85
C ILE A 15 7.34 -17.54 -29.39
N LYS A 16 7.12 -17.34 -28.09
CA LYS A 16 7.08 -16.03 -27.46
C LYS A 16 7.59 -16.11 -26.03
N VAL A 17 8.42 -15.16 -25.64
CA VAL A 17 8.83 -14.96 -24.24
C VAL A 17 8.73 -13.48 -23.92
N LYS A 18 8.13 -13.17 -22.77
CA LYS A 18 8.02 -11.82 -22.21
C LYS A 18 8.68 -11.83 -20.83
N SER A 19 9.59 -10.90 -20.57
CA SER A 19 10.26 -10.76 -19.27
C SER A 19 10.27 -9.31 -18.81
N SER A 20 10.11 -9.11 -17.50
CA SER A 20 10.15 -7.80 -16.84
C SER A 20 11.49 -7.52 -16.13
N MET A 21 12.47 -8.43 -16.27
CA MET A 21 13.82 -8.22 -15.77
C MET A 21 14.68 -7.64 -16.90
N ASP A 22 15.39 -6.54 -16.63
CA ASP A 22 16.59 -6.17 -17.39
C ASP A 22 17.65 -7.24 -17.11
N ALA A 23 17.51 -8.40 -17.72
CA ALA A 23 18.49 -9.46 -17.67
C ALA A 23 19.53 -9.15 -18.72
N GLU A 24 20.81 -9.10 -18.33
CA GLU A 24 21.91 -9.42 -19.22
C GLU A 24 21.49 -10.66 -20.04
N GLU A 25 21.29 -10.42 -21.33
CA GLU A 25 20.55 -11.30 -22.23
C GLU A 25 21.19 -12.71 -22.25
N GLU A 26 20.35 -13.75 -22.38
CA GLU A 26 20.71 -15.15 -22.69
C GLU A 26 21.12 -16.12 -21.56
N LEU A 27 21.73 -15.69 -20.44
CA LEU A 27 22.33 -16.65 -19.47
C LEU A 27 21.33 -17.41 -18.56
N VAL A 28 20.13 -16.87 -18.34
CA VAL A 28 19.11 -17.46 -17.45
C VAL A 28 18.02 -18.20 -18.23
N LEU A 29 17.75 -17.80 -19.47
CA LEU A 29 16.74 -18.38 -20.34
C LEU A 29 17.06 -19.81 -20.76
N GLY A 30 18.33 -20.09 -21.13
CA GLY A 30 18.77 -21.42 -21.56
C GLY A 30 18.52 -22.51 -20.52
N PRO A 31 19.02 -22.37 -19.27
CA PRO A 31 18.78 -23.33 -18.20
C PRO A 31 17.30 -23.49 -17.82
N LEU A 32 16.50 -22.42 -17.87
CA LEU A 32 15.06 -22.45 -17.63
C LEU A 32 14.30 -23.21 -18.72
N ILE A 33 14.68 -23.00 -19.99
CA ILE A 33 14.14 -23.70 -21.15
C ILE A 33 14.53 -25.19 -21.09
N GLU A 34 15.76 -25.53 -20.69
CA GLU A 34 16.23 -26.90 -20.58
C GLU A 34 15.57 -27.65 -19.40
N ALA A 35 15.35 -26.96 -18.27
CA ALA A 35 14.57 -27.47 -17.15
C ALA A 35 13.09 -27.68 -17.53
N ALA A 36 12.49 -26.76 -18.30
CA ALA A 36 11.13 -26.92 -18.81
C ALA A 36 11.01 -28.08 -19.82
N LYS A 37 12.00 -28.28 -20.71
CA LYS A 37 12.06 -29.43 -21.63
C LYS A 37 12.17 -30.76 -20.89
N ALA A 38 13.02 -30.84 -19.86
CA ALA A 38 13.18 -32.04 -19.05
C ALA A 38 11.89 -32.41 -18.32
N LEU A 39 11.09 -31.41 -17.92
CA LEU A 39 9.78 -31.61 -17.31
C LEU A 39 8.70 -31.98 -18.33
N SER A 40 8.62 -31.30 -19.47
CA SER A 40 7.63 -31.55 -20.53
C SER A 40 7.69 -32.97 -21.08
N ASN A 41 8.89 -33.56 -21.23
CA ASN A 41 9.04 -34.96 -21.65
C ASN A 41 8.48 -36.00 -20.65
N VAL A 42 8.11 -35.58 -19.44
CA VAL A 42 7.54 -36.41 -18.37
C VAL A 42 6.05 -36.08 -18.12
N MET A 43 5.49 -35.10 -18.84
CA MET A 43 4.14 -34.56 -18.62
C MET A 43 3.06 -35.32 -19.41
N GLY A 44 1.88 -35.45 -18.80
CA GLY A 44 0.64 -35.82 -19.46
C GLY A 44 -0.29 -34.61 -19.54
N SER A 45 -1.18 -34.57 -20.55
CA SER A 45 -2.01 -33.41 -20.88
C SER A 45 -2.79 -32.84 -19.68
N GLY A 46 -2.60 -31.56 -19.36
CA GLY A 46 -3.45 -30.79 -18.44
C GLY A 46 -3.00 -30.67 -16.97
N GLU A 47 -1.86 -31.23 -16.58
CA GLU A 47 -1.32 -31.07 -15.22
C GLU A 47 -0.33 -29.89 -15.11
N VAL A 48 -0.58 -28.97 -14.18
CA VAL A 48 0.34 -27.85 -13.87
C VAL A 48 1.35 -28.29 -12.82
N ARG A 49 2.65 -28.09 -13.09
CA ARG A 49 3.74 -28.37 -12.13
C ARG A 49 4.50 -27.11 -11.73
N LYS A 50 4.93 -27.09 -10.48
CA LYS A 50 5.67 -25.98 -9.86
C LYS A 50 7.06 -26.45 -9.45
N LEU A 51 8.07 -25.63 -9.71
CA LEU A 51 9.45 -25.81 -9.25
C LEU A 51 9.90 -24.56 -8.50
N GLY A 52 10.32 -24.73 -7.24
CA GLY A 52 10.89 -23.65 -6.44
C GLY A 52 12.33 -23.35 -6.82
N PHE A 53 12.63 -22.06 -7.01
CA PHE A 53 13.94 -21.47 -7.28
C PHE A 53 14.20 -20.30 -6.32
N GLN A 54 14.73 -20.58 -5.12
CA GLN A 54 14.95 -19.58 -4.07
C GLN A 54 13.67 -18.75 -3.81
N ASP A 55 13.69 -17.45 -4.14
CA ASP A 55 12.57 -16.51 -3.98
C ASP A 55 11.58 -16.49 -5.18
N ASN A 56 11.74 -17.41 -6.14
CA ASN A 56 10.90 -17.51 -7.32
C ASN A 56 10.38 -18.94 -7.51
N THR A 57 9.27 -19.08 -8.22
CA THR A 57 8.68 -20.36 -8.59
C THR A 57 8.45 -20.38 -10.09
N LEU A 58 8.98 -21.43 -10.75
CA LEU A 58 8.69 -21.74 -12.14
C LEU A 58 7.43 -22.60 -12.19
N ILE A 59 6.45 -22.16 -12.95
CA ILE A 59 5.19 -22.85 -13.15
C ILE A 59 5.09 -23.23 -14.62
N VAL A 60 4.78 -24.50 -14.89
CA VAL A 60 4.75 -25.07 -16.23
C VAL A 60 3.42 -25.80 -16.43
N THR A 61 2.77 -25.55 -17.57
CA THR A 61 1.60 -26.30 -18.03
C THR A 61 1.76 -26.67 -19.50
N GLU A 62 1.04 -27.69 -19.95
CA GLU A 62 1.03 -28.13 -21.35
C GLU A 62 -0.40 -28.16 -21.90
N SER A 63 -0.55 -27.64 -23.12
CA SER A 63 -1.79 -27.66 -23.88
C SER A 63 -1.99 -29.00 -24.58
N ARG A 64 -3.23 -29.36 -24.91
CA ARG A 64 -3.55 -30.59 -25.66
C ARG A 64 -2.94 -30.61 -27.06
N LYS A 65 -2.64 -29.43 -27.61
CA LYS A 65 -1.93 -29.28 -28.87
C LYS A 65 -0.41 -29.40 -28.76
N GLY A 66 0.14 -29.65 -27.57
CA GLY A 66 1.58 -29.89 -27.33
C GLY A 66 2.40 -28.62 -27.12
N TYR A 67 1.77 -27.48 -26.83
CA TYR A 67 2.48 -26.26 -26.46
C TYR A 67 2.76 -26.23 -24.96
N THR A 68 3.99 -25.89 -24.58
CA THR A 68 4.37 -25.71 -23.17
C THR A 68 4.28 -24.23 -22.82
N ILE A 69 3.49 -23.89 -21.81
CA ILE A 69 3.38 -22.54 -21.27
C ILE A 69 4.12 -22.49 -19.93
N VAL A 70 5.02 -21.52 -19.79
CA VAL A 70 5.89 -21.34 -18.62
C VAL A 70 5.73 -19.95 -18.02
N ALA A 71 5.80 -19.85 -16.69
CA ALA A 71 5.93 -18.58 -16.00
C ALA A 71 6.89 -18.67 -14.83
N LEU A 72 7.76 -17.66 -14.69
CA LEU A 72 8.58 -17.45 -13.51
C LEU A 72 7.95 -16.34 -12.67
N VAL A 73 7.53 -16.69 -11.45
CA VAL A 73 6.86 -15.75 -10.54
C VAL A 73 7.60 -15.63 -9.22
N SER A 74 7.57 -14.44 -8.63
CA SER A 74 8.13 -14.19 -7.29
C SER A 74 7.07 -14.27 -6.18
N LYS A 75 5.80 -14.09 -6.54
CA LYS A 75 4.60 -14.13 -5.67
C LYS A 75 3.38 -14.49 -6.52
N ALA A 76 2.24 -14.86 -5.92
CA ALA A 76 0.97 -15.16 -6.60
C ALA A 76 0.97 -16.42 -7.49
N GLU A 77 1.58 -17.51 -7.00
CA GLU A 77 1.67 -18.77 -7.74
C GLU A 77 0.31 -19.37 -8.13
N GLY A 78 -0.70 -19.26 -7.26
CA GLY A 78 -2.05 -19.75 -7.54
C GLY A 78 -2.76 -18.98 -8.64
N TYR A 79 -2.62 -17.64 -8.62
CA TYR A 79 -3.10 -16.78 -9.72
C TYR A 79 -2.42 -17.17 -11.03
N MET A 80 -1.10 -17.38 -10.99
CA MET A 80 -0.35 -17.75 -12.18
C MET A 80 -0.73 -19.13 -12.71
N ASP A 81 -0.91 -20.13 -11.85
CA ASP A 81 -1.42 -21.46 -12.23
C ASP A 81 -2.74 -21.36 -13.01
N SER A 82 -3.73 -20.64 -12.45
CA SER A 82 -5.01 -20.40 -13.14
C SER A 82 -4.85 -19.65 -14.46
N LEU A 83 -3.98 -18.63 -14.51
CA LEU A 83 -3.71 -17.87 -15.72
C LEU A 83 -3.09 -18.74 -16.82
N LEU A 84 -2.12 -19.58 -16.46
CA LEU A 84 -1.47 -20.49 -17.40
C LEU A 84 -2.46 -21.52 -17.97
N ARG A 85 -3.42 -21.99 -17.16
CA ARG A 85 -4.51 -22.87 -17.64
C ARG A 85 -5.43 -22.15 -18.62
N VAL A 86 -5.82 -20.92 -18.34
CA VAL A 86 -6.64 -20.13 -19.27
C VAL A 86 -5.92 -19.91 -20.60
N ILE A 87 -4.61 -19.62 -20.57
CA ILE A 87 -3.80 -19.50 -21.78
C ILE A 87 -3.72 -20.85 -22.52
N SER A 88 -3.53 -21.95 -21.78
CA SER A 88 -3.52 -23.30 -22.34
C SER A 88 -4.83 -23.65 -23.06
N ASP A 89 -5.96 -23.40 -22.41
CA ASP A 89 -7.29 -23.66 -22.98
C ASP A 89 -7.54 -22.77 -24.21
N ALA A 90 -7.14 -21.49 -24.17
CA ALA A 90 -7.24 -20.59 -25.31
C ALA A 90 -6.38 -21.05 -26.51
N ILE A 91 -5.18 -21.61 -26.27
CA ILE A 91 -4.34 -22.20 -27.31
C ILE A 91 -5.04 -23.42 -27.93
N ASP A 92 -5.61 -24.29 -27.09
CA ASP A 92 -6.32 -25.49 -27.54
C ASP A 92 -7.59 -25.15 -28.35
N GLU A 93 -8.28 -24.06 -28.00
CA GLU A 93 -9.48 -23.58 -28.70
C GLU A 93 -9.15 -22.75 -29.96
N SER A 94 -7.93 -22.26 -30.10
CA SER A 94 -7.52 -21.43 -31.24
C SER A 94 -7.40 -22.20 -32.56
N GLY A 95 -7.18 -21.48 -33.67
CA GLY A 95 -6.87 -22.07 -34.98
C GLY A 95 -5.45 -22.60 -35.15
N ILE A 96 -4.58 -22.50 -34.12
CA ILE A 96 -3.16 -22.87 -34.23
C ILE A 96 -3.00 -24.39 -34.47
N ALA A 97 -2.04 -24.76 -35.31
CA ALA A 97 -1.70 -26.15 -35.60
C ALA A 97 -1.14 -26.88 -34.37
N LEU A 98 -1.04 -28.21 -34.43
CA LEU A 98 -0.37 -29.01 -33.40
C LEU A 98 1.13 -28.64 -33.35
N ALA A 99 1.69 -28.62 -32.14
CA ALA A 99 3.10 -28.33 -31.93
C ALA A 99 3.98 -29.44 -32.56
N ASP A 100 4.72 -29.09 -33.61
CA ASP A 100 5.62 -30.00 -34.34
C ASP A 100 7.10 -29.59 -34.21
N GLY A 101 7.39 -28.59 -33.38
CA GLY A 101 8.74 -28.03 -33.18
C GLY A 101 9.12 -26.94 -34.19
N VAL A 102 8.29 -26.67 -35.21
CA VAL A 102 8.51 -25.58 -36.17
C VAL A 102 7.75 -24.34 -35.73
N VAL A 103 8.45 -23.20 -35.67
CA VAL A 103 7.84 -21.90 -35.37
C VAL A 103 7.71 -21.10 -36.67
N ASN A 104 6.48 -20.75 -37.04
CA ASN A 104 6.20 -19.87 -38.19
C ASN A 104 5.51 -18.57 -37.74
N ASN A 105 5.34 -17.62 -38.65
CA ASN A 105 4.73 -16.32 -38.33
C ASN A 105 3.28 -16.44 -37.83
N GLU A 106 2.53 -17.45 -38.29
CA GLU A 106 1.16 -17.71 -37.86
C GLU A 106 1.12 -18.14 -36.39
N HIS A 107 2.06 -19.00 -35.96
CA HIS A 107 2.24 -19.35 -34.54
C HIS A 107 2.52 -18.11 -33.69
N ILE A 108 3.43 -17.24 -34.15
CA ILE A 108 3.81 -16.03 -33.42
C ILE A 108 2.59 -15.12 -33.25
N ILE A 109 1.83 -14.87 -34.33
CA ILE A 109 0.66 -13.97 -34.29
C ILE A 109 -0.43 -14.50 -33.35
N ILE A 110 -0.82 -15.78 -33.50
CA ILE A 110 -1.91 -16.36 -32.70
C ILE A 110 -1.52 -16.42 -31.21
N ILE A 111 -0.30 -16.85 -30.91
CA ILE A 111 0.19 -16.90 -29.52
C ILE A 111 0.33 -15.49 -28.94
N ASP A 112 0.77 -14.50 -29.72
CA ASP A 112 0.90 -13.12 -29.25
C ASP A 112 -0.48 -12.49 -28.96
N GLU A 113 -1.50 -12.80 -29.76
CA GLU A 113 -2.88 -12.36 -29.51
C GLU A 113 -3.44 -12.99 -28.22
N ILE A 114 -3.27 -14.30 -28.05
CA ILE A 114 -3.71 -15.02 -26.84
C ILE A 114 -2.98 -14.49 -25.61
N VAL A 115 -1.65 -14.48 -25.62
CA VAL A 115 -0.84 -14.02 -24.48
C VAL A 115 -1.06 -12.52 -24.23
N GLY A 116 -1.17 -11.70 -25.28
CA GLY A 116 -1.40 -10.26 -25.20
C GLY A 116 -2.77 -9.87 -24.61
N THR A 117 -3.77 -10.74 -24.73
CA THR A 117 -5.07 -10.58 -24.05
C THR A 117 -4.93 -10.58 -22.54
N TYR A 118 -3.98 -11.37 -22.01
CA TYR A 118 -3.82 -11.60 -20.58
C TYR A 118 -2.58 -10.94 -19.97
N VAL A 119 -1.55 -10.65 -20.77
CA VAL A 119 -0.27 -10.11 -20.34
C VAL A 119 0.18 -8.98 -21.28
N ARG A 120 0.11 -7.74 -20.77
CA ARG A 120 0.52 -6.53 -21.50
C ARG A 120 1.96 -6.15 -21.16
N ASP A 121 2.72 -5.74 -22.18
CA ASP A 121 4.16 -5.42 -22.07
C ASP A 121 4.43 -4.03 -21.49
N HIS A 122 3.39 -3.21 -21.44
CA HIS A 122 3.37 -1.87 -20.91
C HIS A 122 1.94 -1.58 -20.49
N ILE A 123 1.78 -0.85 -19.39
CA ILE A 123 0.52 -0.18 -19.11
C ILE A 123 0.45 0.94 -20.16
N GLU A 124 -0.31 0.74 -21.25
CA GLU A 124 -0.46 1.67 -22.40
C GLU A 124 -0.84 3.09 -21.96
N VAL A 125 -1.40 3.19 -20.77
CA VAL A 125 -1.86 4.40 -20.12
C VAL A 125 -1.34 4.33 -18.69
N GLY A 126 -0.27 5.06 -18.36
CA GLY A 126 0.27 5.09 -17.00
C GLY A 126 -0.85 5.31 -15.98
N PHE A 127 -0.70 4.79 -14.77
CA PHE A 127 -1.72 4.96 -13.72
C PHE A 127 -2.24 6.41 -13.61
N PRO A 128 -1.41 7.48 -13.73
CA PRO A 128 -1.89 8.86 -13.78
C PRO A 128 -2.81 9.17 -14.96
N GLU A 129 -2.51 8.64 -16.15
CA GLU A 129 -3.32 8.83 -17.35
C GLU A 129 -4.62 8.03 -17.27
N THR A 130 -4.60 6.82 -16.68
CA THR A 130 -5.80 6.00 -16.46
C THR A 130 -6.70 6.68 -15.43
N LEU A 131 -6.10 7.15 -14.34
CA LEU A 131 -6.79 7.94 -13.33
C LEU A 131 -7.38 9.19 -13.97
N THR A 132 -6.65 9.91 -14.83
CA THR A 132 -7.18 11.10 -15.52
C THR A 132 -8.31 10.76 -16.48
N MET A 133 -8.20 9.68 -17.27
CA MET A 133 -9.24 9.22 -18.20
C MET A 133 -10.52 8.79 -17.49
N VAL A 134 -10.44 8.29 -16.25
CA VAL A 134 -11.61 7.89 -15.46
C VAL A 134 -12.13 9.05 -14.61
N TRP A 135 -11.24 9.76 -13.91
CA TRP A 135 -11.57 10.82 -12.96
C TRP A 135 -12.05 12.09 -13.63
N GLU A 136 -11.41 12.53 -14.71
CA GLU A 136 -11.76 13.80 -15.36
C GLU A 136 -13.19 13.78 -15.91
N PRO A 137 -13.66 12.72 -16.61
CA PRO A 137 -15.06 12.65 -17.02
C PRO A 137 -16.05 12.65 -15.85
N ILE A 138 -15.71 11.98 -14.73
CA ILE A 138 -16.53 11.97 -13.51
C ILE A 138 -16.63 13.38 -12.93
N VAL A 139 -15.49 14.06 -12.75
CA VAL A 139 -15.42 15.44 -12.26
C VAL A 139 -16.21 16.38 -13.18
N GLN A 140 -16.06 16.25 -14.49
CA GLN A 140 -16.79 17.08 -15.47
C GLN A 140 -18.31 16.80 -15.46
N ALA A 141 -18.72 15.54 -15.26
CA ALA A 141 -20.13 15.20 -15.08
C ALA A 141 -20.69 15.80 -13.78
N MET A 142 -19.93 15.72 -12.68
CA MET A 142 -20.30 16.32 -11.39
C MET A 142 -20.35 17.86 -11.46
N LYS A 143 -19.48 18.50 -12.25
CA LYS A 143 -19.51 19.97 -12.49
C LYS A 143 -20.75 20.43 -13.26
N LYS A 144 -21.33 19.57 -14.09
CA LYS A 144 -22.56 19.86 -14.85
C LYS A 144 -23.82 19.68 -14.00
N ASP A 145 -23.74 18.98 -12.87
CA ASP A 145 -24.83 18.81 -11.93
C ASP A 145 -24.90 20.00 -10.94
N ASN A 146 -26.07 20.64 -10.85
CA ASN A 146 -26.26 21.83 -10.00
C ASN A 146 -26.11 21.55 -8.49
N LYS A 147 -26.27 20.31 -8.03
CA LYS A 147 -26.06 19.93 -6.62
C LYS A 147 -24.60 19.61 -6.34
N LEU A 148 -23.92 18.91 -7.25
CA LEU A 148 -22.54 18.44 -7.04
C LEU A 148 -21.47 19.48 -7.43
N SER A 149 -21.78 20.41 -8.33
CA SER A 149 -20.85 21.47 -8.77
C SER A 149 -20.38 22.36 -7.62
N LYS A 150 -21.23 22.63 -6.63
CA LYS A 150 -20.87 23.38 -5.42
C LYS A 150 -19.80 22.62 -4.61
N THR A 151 -20.02 21.33 -4.37
CA THR A 151 -19.07 20.47 -3.64
C THR A 151 -17.74 20.34 -4.37
N ILE A 152 -17.74 20.21 -5.70
CA ILE A 152 -16.50 20.15 -6.50
C ILE A 152 -15.72 21.46 -6.36
N ARG A 153 -16.38 22.62 -6.43
CA ARG A 153 -15.72 23.91 -6.22
C ARG A 153 -15.15 24.07 -4.81
N GLU A 154 -15.88 23.61 -3.79
CA GLU A 154 -15.38 23.61 -2.41
C GLU A 154 -14.11 22.73 -2.30
N VAL A 155 -14.07 21.57 -2.96
CA VAL A 155 -12.87 20.72 -3.03
C VAL A 155 -11.72 21.41 -3.78
N GLU A 156 -11.97 22.06 -4.92
CA GLU A 156 -10.94 22.80 -5.66
C GLU A 156 -10.36 23.97 -4.85
N ILE A 157 -11.20 24.67 -4.08
CA ILE A 157 -10.77 25.74 -3.17
C ILE A 157 -9.93 25.17 -2.01
N LEU A 158 -10.33 24.03 -1.44
CA LEU A 158 -9.56 23.32 -0.40
C LEU A 158 -8.17 22.86 -0.88
N LEU A 159 -8.04 22.59 -2.19
CA LEU A 159 -6.77 22.25 -2.84
C LEU A 159 -5.92 23.48 -3.21
N SER A 160 -6.43 24.70 -3.00
CA SER A 160 -5.68 25.92 -3.28
C SER A 160 -4.57 26.14 -2.23
N ARG A 161 -3.31 26.13 -2.69
CA ARG A 161 -2.11 26.19 -1.83
C ARG A 161 -2.04 27.44 -0.94
N SER A 162 -2.59 28.57 -1.40
CA SER A 162 -2.54 29.84 -0.67
C SER A 162 -3.36 29.83 0.62
N GLU A 163 -4.49 29.11 0.65
CA GLU A 163 -5.36 29.07 1.83
C GLU A 163 -4.77 28.18 2.94
N GLN A 164 -4.11 27.08 2.56
CA GLN A 164 -3.43 26.19 3.51
C GLN A 164 -2.23 26.87 4.20
N ILE A 165 -1.40 27.60 3.46
CA ILE A 165 -0.26 28.35 4.02
C ILE A 165 -0.73 29.39 5.05
N LYS A 166 -1.83 30.08 4.75
CA LYS A 166 -2.43 31.06 5.66
C LYS A 166 -2.96 30.39 6.93
N LYS A 167 -3.71 29.28 6.80
CA LYS A 167 -4.22 28.50 7.93
C LYS A 167 -3.11 28.00 8.84
N TRP A 168 -2.02 27.48 8.28
CA TRP A 168 -0.85 27.05 9.06
C TRP A 168 -0.19 28.22 9.80
N SER A 169 -0.02 29.36 9.13
CA SER A 169 0.62 30.53 9.74
C SER A 169 -0.20 31.07 10.92
N GLU A 170 -1.53 31.15 10.78
CA GLU A 170 -2.45 31.55 11.84
C GLU A 170 -2.39 30.54 13.00
N PHE A 171 -2.56 29.25 12.71
CA PHE A 171 -2.51 28.17 13.71
C PHE A 171 -1.19 28.16 14.49
N LYS A 172 -0.04 28.22 13.80
CA LYS A 172 1.28 28.23 14.42
C LYS A 172 1.46 29.44 15.34
N SER A 173 0.89 30.59 15.02
CA SER A 173 1.02 31.81 15.84
C SER A 173 0.26 31.75 17.17
N GLU A 174 -0.78 30.91 17.25
CA GLU A 174 -1.62 30.72 18.44
C GLU A 174 -1.11 29.61 19.37
N VAL A 175 -0.16 28.80 18.89
CA VAL A 175 0.35 27.63 19.60
C VAL A 175 1.76 27.91 20.10
N SER A 176 1.97 27.74 21.41
CA SER A 176 3.27 27.82 22.07
C SER A 176 3.32 26.80 23.20
N GLY A 177 4.52 26.34 23.56
CA GLY A 177 4.70 25.35 24.61
C GLY A 177 6.14 24.83 24.72
N SER A 178 6.33 23.85 25.61
CA SER A 178 7.60 23.14 25.76
C SER A 178 7.70 21.90 24.85
N LEU A 179 8.89 21.31 24.80
CA LEU A 179 9.11 20.11 23.99
C LEU A 179 8.37 18.88 24.56
N GLU A 180 8.21 18.84 25.88
CA GLU A 180 7.43 17.84 26.60
C GLU A 180 5.93 17.97 26.29
N GLU A 181 5.40 19.20 26.28
CA GLU A 181 4.01 19.45 25.87
C GLU A 181 3.79 19.04 24.39
N ALA A 182 4.76 19.29 23.52
CA ALA A 182 4.72 18.80 22.13
C ALA A 182 4.66 17.27 22.05
N LEU A 183 5.43 16.56 22.90
CA LEU A 183 5.39 15.11 22.99
C LEU A 183 4.03 14.62 23.50
N GLU A 184 3.44 15.26 24.52
CA GLU A 184 2.11 14.92 25.03
C GLU A 184 1.03 15.02 23.94
N TYR A 185 1.03 16.11 23.17
CA TYR A 185 0.12 16.26 22.03
C TYR A 185 0.34 15.18 20.96
N ALA A 186 1.59 14.84 20.63
CA ALA A 186 1.89 13.79 19.67
C ALA A 186 1.43 12.39 20.15
N LEU A 187 1.57 12.09 21.45
CA LEU A 187 1.08 10.84 22.04
C LEU A 187 -0.46 10.74 21.98
N GLN A 188 -1.15 11.89 21.97
CA GLN A 188 -2.61 12.01 21.81
C GLN A 188 -3.07 12.09 20.34
N GLY A 189 -2.15 12.07 19.37
CA GLY A 189 -2.45 12.14 17.94
C GLY A 189 -2.66 13.55 17.38
N GLU A 190 -2.42 14.60 18.16
CA GLU A 190 -2.43 16.00 17.74
C GLU A 190 -1.08 16.41 17.12
N PHE A 191 -0.73 15.79 15.98
CA PHE A 191 0.59 15.97 15.37
C PHE A 191 0.83 17.37 14.79
N ASP A 192 -0.22 18.09 14.39
CA ASP A 192 -0.12 19.48 13.90
C ASP A 192 0.27 20.43 15.04
N ARG A 193 -0.36 20.28 16.20
CA ARG A 193 -0.02 21.03 17.41
C ARG A 193 1.38 20.70 17.90
N ALA A 194 1.74 19.41 17.95
CA ALA A 194 3.09 18.97 18.27
C ALA A 194 4.14 19.57 17.30
N CYS A 195 3.84 19.59 16.00
CA CYS A 195 4.69 20.21 14.98
C CYS A 195 4.83 21.71 15.21
N ALA A 196 3.73 22.42 15.48
CA ALA A 196 3.74 23.87 15.67
C ALA A 196 4.59 24.28 16.89
N ILE A 197 4.43 23.58 18.03
CA ILE A 197 5.23 23.83 19.24
C ILE A 197 6.71 23.55 18.96
N ALA A 198 7.03 22.35 18.46
CA ALA A 198 8.43 21.93 18.25
C ALA A 198 9.15 22.80 17.22
N MET A 199 8.44 23.35 16.24
CA MET A 199 9.00 24.25 15.23
C MET A 199 9.51 25.57 15.82
N GLY A 200 8.98 26.00 16.97
CA GLY A 200 9.44 27.19 17.70
C GLY A 200 10.63 26.95 18.62
N ILE A 201 11.07 25.71 18.79
CA ILE A 201 12.11 25.32 19.75
C ILE A 201 13.42 25.03 18.99
N GLU A 202 14.54 25.59 19.44
CA GLU A 202 15.86 25.29 18.85
C GLU A 202 16.41 23.93 19.30
N GLY A 203 17.29 23.34 18.48
CA GLY A 203 17.96 22.08 18.79
C GLY A 203 17.65 20.94 17.82
N ALA A 204 18.57 19.99 17.71
CA ALA A 204 18.51 18.91 16.74
C ALA A 204 17.32 17.96 16.97
N LEU A 205 17.07 17.60 18.24
CA LEU A 205 15.92 16.77 18.63
C LEU A 205 14.59 17.43 18.23
N ALA A 206 14.39 18.69 18.62
CA ALA A 206 13.19 19.44 18.26
C ALA A 206 13.03 19.55 16.75
N GLY A 207 14.13 19.79 16.01
CA GLY A 207 14.10 19.85 14.55
C GLY A 207 13.71 18.55 13.87
N VAL A 208 14.32 17.43 14.27
CA VAL A 208 13.98 16.10 13.72
C VAL A 208 12.55 15.71 14.09
N PHE A 209 12.12 15.98 15.32
CA PHE A 209 10.74 15.74 15.76
C PHE A 209 9.73 16.59 14.97
N THR A 210 10.00 17.89 14.79
CA THR A 210 9.17 18.80 13.96
C THR A 210 8.98 18.23 12.57
N VAL A 211 10.07 17.81 11.93
CA VAL A 211 10.04 17.24 10.58
C VAL A 211 9.14 16.01 10.52
N LYS A 212 9.25 15.11 11.51
CA LYS A 212 8.41 13.92 11.54
C LYS A 212 6.94 14.24 11.80
N MET A 213 6.64 15.13 12.73
CA MET A 213 5.27 15.53 13.04
C MET A 213 4.61 16.18 11.82
N GLY A 214 5.30 17.12 11.15
CA GLY A 214 4.82 17.72 9.91
C GLY A 214 4.64 16.70 8.78
N ALA A 215 5.53 15.70 8.68
CA ALA A 215 5.34 14.60 7.73
C ALA A 215 4.06 13.78 8.01
N LEU A 216 3.74 13.54 9.28
CA LEU A 216 2.51 12.83 9.67
C LEU A 216 1.26 13.66 9.36
N THR A 217 1.27 14.97 9.59
CA THR A 217 0.11 15.81 9.27
C THR A 217 -0.19 15.81 7.77
N HIS A 218 0.83 15.76 6.91
CA HIS A 218 0.65 15.61 5.47
C HIS A 218 0.01 14.28 5.06
N SER A 219 0.08 13.27 5.93
CA SER A 219 -0.58 11.97 5.75
C SER A 219 -1.95 11.90 6.42
N MET A 220 -2.48 13.00 6.96
CA MET A 220 -3.74 13.03 7.69
C MET A 220 -4.76 14.00 7.10
N THR A 221 -6.03 13.64 7.19
CA THR A 221 -7.14 14.55 6.95
C THR A 221 -7.28 15.51 8.12
N LYS A 222 -7.89 16.68 7.87
CA LYS A 222 -8.29 17.67 8.91
C LYS A 222 -7.16 18.21 9.80
N SER A 223 -5.92 17.77 9.64
CA SER A 223 -4.74 18.34 10.28
C SER A 223 -4.29 19.61 9.56
N VAL A 224 -3.83 20.61 10.32
CA VAL A 224 -3.21 21.81 9.76
C VAL A 224 -1.73 21.51 9.51
N SER A 225 -1.35 21.32 8.25
CA SER A 225 0.02 20.93 7.91
C SER A 225 0.92 22.13 7.59
N PRO A 226 2.22 22.10 7.97
CA PRO A 226 3.20 23.07 7.52
C PRO A 226 3.37 23.07 6.00
N ALA A 227 3.94 24.15 5.45
CA ALA A 227 4.40 24.11 4.08
C ALA A 227 5.62 23.18 3.97
N LEU A 228 5.75 22.45 2.86
CA LEU A 228 6.96 21.64 2.60
C LEU A 228 8.23 22.50 2.60
N ALA A 229 8.14 23.76 2.20
CA ALA A 229 9.25 24.71 2.28
C ALA A 229 9.74 24.91 3.73
N ASP A 230 8.82 25.05 4.69
CA ASP A 230 9.17 25.20 6.11
C ASP A 230 9.90 23.95 6.63
N LEU A 231 9.47 22.76 6.20
CA LEU A 231 10.13 21.50 6.56
C LEU A 231 11.52 21.38 5.92
N ILE A 232 11.66 21.79 4.65
CA ILE A 232 12.95 21.83 3.96
C ILE A 232 13.92 22.76 4.71
N ASP A 233 13.49 23.99 5.00
CA ASP A 233 14.28 24.96 5.75
C ASP A 233 14.65 24.46 7.14
N ARG A 234 13.76 23.71 7.78
CA ARG A 234 14.07 23.09 9.07
C ARG A 234 15.15 22.01 8.94
N THR A 235 15.11 21.20 7.90
CA THR A 235 16.11 20.14 7.69
C THR A 235 17.50 20.66 7.29
N THR A 236 17.59 21.85 6.68
CA THR A 236 18.88 22.49 6.33
C THR A 236 19.58 23.06 7.56
N GLN A 237 18.82 23.42 8.61
CA GLN A 237 19.33 23.90 9.89
C GLN A 237 19.79 22.77 10.83
N LEU A 238 19.50 21.50 10.50
CA LEU A 238 19.90 20.37 11.35
C LEU A 238 21.42 20.15 11.28
N PRO A 239 22.10 19.89 12.42
CA PRO A 239 23.53 19.56 12.45
C PRO A 239 23.83 18.26 11.71
N ASP A 240 24.90 18.24 10.91
CA ASP A 240 25.32 17.05 10.15
C ASP A 240 25.78 15.89 11.03
N ASP A 241 26.27 16.19 12.23
CA ASP A 241 26.76 15.23 13.23
C ASP A 241 25.64 14.59 14.07
N TYR A 242 24.43 15.15 14.04
CA TYR A 242 23.31 14.57 14.79
C TYR A 242 22.84 13.25 14.15
N PRO A 243 22.73 12.14 14.93
CA PRO A 243 22.54 10.79 14.39
C PRO A 243 21.31 10.58 13.50
N PHE A 244 20.27 11.41 13.66
CA PHE A 244 18.98 11.29 12.97
C PHE A 244 18.74 12.39 11.91
N THR A 245 19.74 13.22 11.62
CA THR A 245 19.63 14.26 10.59
C THR A 245 19.40 13.67 9.19
N ASP A 246 20.07 12.57 8.86
CA ASP A 246 19.96 11.92 7.55
C ASP A 246 18.55 11.40 7.26
N ILE A 247 17.92 10.74 8.24
CA ILE A 247 16.54 10.26 8.09
C ILE A 247 15.55 11.42 7.96
N ALA A 248 15.72 12.52 8.73
CA ALA A 248 14.85 13.69 8.63
C ALA A 248 14.95 14.37 7.26
N ARG A 249 16.17 14.62 6.77
CA ARG A 249 16.40 15.20 5.42
C ARG A 249 15.85 14.30 4.32
N THR A 250 16.10 13.00 4.43
CA THR A 250 15.64 12.04 3.42
C THR A 250 14.11 11.89 3.43
N LEU A 251 13.46 11.96 4.59
CA LEU A 251 12.00 11.97 4.71
C LEU A 251 11.38 13.18 3.98
N VAL A 252 11.87 14.39 4.22
CA VAL A 252 11.37 15.60 3.53
C VAL A 252 11.67 15.52 2.03
N GLY A 253 12.86 15.06 1.65
CA GLY A 253 13.20 14.81 0.26
C GLY A 253 12.27 13.79 -0.42
N TYR A 254 11.87 12.74 0.29
CA TYR A 254 10.95 11.74 -0.21
C TYR A 254 9.54 12.30 -0.41
N ILE A 255 9.00 13.02 0.59
CA ILE A 255 7.66 13.64 0.51
C ILE A 255 7.59 14.69 -0.62
N SER A 256 8.66 15.44 -0.82
CA SER A 256 8.75 16.46 -1.89
C SER A 256 9.07 15.87 -3.28
N GLY A 257 9.32 14.57 -3.38
CA GLY A 257 9.69 13.90 -4.65
C GLY A 257 11.15 14.08 -5.07
N GLY A 258 11.99 14.73 -4.25
CA GLY A 258 13.43 14.91 -4.49
C GLY A 258 14.30 13.70 -4.11
N LYS A 259 13.74 12.69 -3.42
CA LYS A 259 14.41 11.43 -3.07
C LYS A 259 13.57 10.23 -3.44
N ILE A 260 14.22 9.16 -3.89
CA ILE A 260 13.55 7.91 -4.25
C ILE A 260 13.24 7.06 -3.02
N PRO A 261 12.26 6.13 -3.09
CA PRO A 261 11.93 5.24 -1.98
C PRO A 261 13.14 4.48 -1.39
N ALA A 262 14.08 4.06 -2.24
CA ALA A 262 15.28 3.31 -1.82
C ALA A 262 16.21 4.13 -0.92
N ASP A 263 16.36 5.43 -1.18
CA ASP A 263 17.17 6.33 -0.33
C ASP A 263 16.56 6.41 1.07
N TYR A 264 15.23 6.58 1.14
CA TYR A 264 14.54 6.68 2.43
C TYR A 264 14.58 5.34 3.18
N SER A 265 14.39 4.21 2.51
CA SER A 265 14.54 2.89 3.14
C SER A 265 15.95 2.64 3.69
N ARG A 266 17.00 3.14 3.03
CA ARG A 266 18.38 3.10 3.56
C ARG A 266 18.50 3.95 4.82
N ALA A 267 18.07 5.21 4.78
CA ALA A 267 18.15 6.12 5.93
C ALA A 267 17.33 5.60 7.13
N PHE A 268 16.15 5.01 6.86
CA PHE A 268 15.31 4.36 7.86
C PHE A 268 16.03 3.20 8.56
N ARG A 269 16.69 2.32 7.78
CA ARG A 269 17.48 1.21 8.30
C ARG A 269 18.65 1.67 9.17
N GLU A 270 19.38 2.69 8.74
CA GLU A 270 20.51 3.22 9.50
C GLU A 270 20.05 3.90 10.80
N ALA A 271 18.92 4.61 10.78
CA ALA A 271 18.33 5.18 11.98
C ALA A 271 17.91 4.11 13.01
N ILE A 272 17.34 2.99 12.56
CA ILE A 272 16.99 1.85 13.45
C ILE A 272 18.22 1.37 14.22
N LYS A 273 19.36 1.21 13.56
CA LYS A 273 20.60 0.72 14.20
C LYS A 273 21.14 1.66 15.28
N ARG A 274 20.79 2.94 15.21
CA ARG A 274 21.25 3.99 16.13
C ARG A 274 20.25 4.25 17.26
N PHE A 275 18.99 3.87 17.08
CA PHE A 275 17.95 4.09 18.07
C PHE A 275 18.12 3.18 19.29
N GLN A 276 17.82 3.72 20.46
CA GLN A 276 17.85 3.00 21.72
C GLN A 276 16.49 3.08 22.41
N PHE A 277 16.06 1.99 23.03
CA PHE A 277 14.80 1.93 23.77
C PHE A 277 15.03 2.37 25.23
N VAL A 278 15.25 3.67 25.44
CA VAL A 278 15.39 4.28 26.77
C VAL A 278 14.10 5.00 27.12
N ASP A 279 13.57 4.80 28.33
CA ASP A 279 12.30 5.41 28.75
C ASP A 279 12.47 6.85 29.23
N ASP A 280 12.80 7.75 28.31
CA ASP A 280 12.93 9.19 28.52
C ASP A 280 12.24 10.00 27.40
N VAL A 281 12.12 11.32 27.62
CA VAL A 281 11.47 12.24 26.67
C VAL A 281 12.15 12.20 25.29
N GLU A 282 13.48 12.21 25.25
CA GLU A 282 14.25 12.24 24.00
C GLU A 282 13.96 11.02 23.12
N HIS A 283 14.05 9.82 23.69
CA HIS A 283 13.85 8.57 22.96
C HIS A 283 12.38 8.34 22.64
N LEU A 284 11.45 8.81 23.47
CA LEU A 284 10.02 8.84 23.13
C LEU A 284 9.74 9.74 21.92
N MET A 285 10.44 10.86 21.76
CA MET A 285 10.31 11.71 20.57
C MET A 285 10.96 11.09 19.34
N LEU A 286 12.17 10.54 19.50
CA LEU A 286 12.89 9.87 18.41
C LEU A 286 12.16 8.62 17.91
N GLY A 287 11.44 7.90 18.78
CA GLY A 287 10.64 6.75 18.40
C GLY A 287 9.55 7.07 17.35
N PHE A 288 9.04 8.31 17.33
CA PHE A 288 8.07 8.74 16.30
C PHE A 288 8.66 8.71 14.89
N LEU A 289 9.98 8.82 14.71
CA LEU A 289 10.60 8.74 13.38
C LEU A 289 10.20 7.47 12.63
N PHE A 290 9.96 6.40 13.40
CA PHE A 290 9.62 5.07 12.88
C PHE A 290 8.12 4.82 12.75
N LEU A 291 7.26 5.83 12.99
CA LEU A 291 5.84 5.77 12.70
C LEU A 291 5.60 5.86 11.19
N ASP A 292 5.88 4.78 10.48
CA ASP A 292 5.88 4.68 9.01
C ASP A 292 5.51 3.24 8.60
N ALA A 293 4.92 3.08 7.41
CA ALA A 293 4.56 1.76 6.89
C ALA A 293 5.78 0.83 6.71
N ARG A 294 6.99 1.37 6.55
CA ARG A 294 8.25 0.61 6.44
C ARG A 294 8.64 -0.13 7.72
N VAL A 295 8.03 0.18 8.86
CA VAL A 295 8.28 -0.52 10.13
C VAL A 295 7.99 -2.02 10.02
N VAL A 296 7.10 -2.41 9.09
CA VAL A 296 6.70 -3.78 8.82
C VAL A 296 7.84 -4.66 8.32
N ASP A 297 8.82 -4.07 7.62
CA ASP A 297 10.01 -4.77 7.13
C ASP A 297 10.95 -5.19 8.29
N TYR A 298 10.70 -4.69 9.51
CA TYR A 298 11.52 -4.91 10.70
C TYR A 298 10.67 -5.41 11.88
N PRO A 299 10.15 -6.65 11.82
CA PRO A 299 9.13 -7.14 12.77
C PRO A 299 9.60 -7.18 14.24
N HIS A 300 10.88 -7.46 14.49
CA HIS A 300 11.45 -7.40 15.84
C HIS A 300 11.41 -5.98 16.40
N PHE A 301 11.95 -5.03 15.62
CA PHE A 301 11.95 -3.62 15.99
C PHE A 301 10.54 -3.06 16.17
N ALA A 302 9.60 -3.40 15.28
CA ALA A 302 8.20 -3.03 15.41
C ALA A 302 7.57 -3.53 16.73
N SER A 303 7.91 -4.74 17.14
CA SER A 303 7.42 -5.34 18.39
C SER A 303 8.00 -4.64 19.62
N GLU A 304 9.29 -4.31 19.59
CA GLU A 304 9.94 -3.52 20.64
C GLU A 304 9.36 -2.10 20.72
N LEU A 305 9.09 -1.46 19.57
CA LEU A 305 8.47 -0.14 19.51
C LEU A 305 7.04 -0.14 20.08
N ILE A 306 6.24 -1.18 19.82
CA ILE A 306 4.94 -1.35 20.47
C ILE A 306 5.10 -1.46 21.99
N ASN A 307 6.03 -2.27 22.47
CA ASN A 307 6.28 -2.41 23.91
C ASN A 307 6.75 -1.10 24.54
N PHE A 308 7.56 -0.33 23.81
CA PHE A 308 8.10 0.95 24.24
C PHE A 308 7.01 2.00 24.49
N TYR A 309 5.99 2.06 23.62
CA TYR A 309 4.83 2.96 23.75
C TYR A 309 3.64 2.37 24.51
N LYS A 310 3.72 1.12 24.97
CA LYS A 310 2.64 0.45 25.69
C LYS A 310 2.30 1.21 26.98
N GLY A 311 1.03 1.58 27.13
CA GLY A 311 0.56 2.39 28.26
C GLY A 311 0.86 3.88 28.14
N LYS A 312 1.56 4.33 27.08
CA LYS A 312 1.89 5.74 26.81
C LYS A 312 1.03 6.31 25.69
N SER A 313 0.82 5.55 24.61
CA SER A 313 -0.08 5.93 23.52
C SER A 313 -0.66 4.71 22.82
N GLU A 314 -1.98 4.54 22.92
CA GLU A 314 -2.68 3.48 22.19
C GLU A 314 -2.75 3.78 20.69
N ILE A 315 -2.69 5.06 20.29
CA ILE A 315 -2.66 5.50 18.89
C ILE A 315 -1.43 4.95 18.19
N ILE A 316 -0.25 5.15 18.78
CA ILE A 316 1.02 4.67 18.21
C ILE A 316 1.05 3.14 18.16
N CYS A 317 0.64 2.49 19.26
CA CYS A 317 0.56 1.03 19.31
C CYS A 317 -0.38 0.49 18.22
N SER A 318 -1.55 1.09 18.07
CA SER A 318 -2.55 0.70 17.07
C SER A 318 -2.10 0.97 15.65
N PHE A 319 -1.39 2.07 15.41
CA PHE A 319 -0.78 2.35 14.11
C PHE A 319 0.19 1.24 13.70
N ILE A 320 1.15 0.90 14.55
CA ILE A 320 2.19 -0.09 14.22
C ILE A 320 1.54 -1.47 14.02
N LYS A 321 0.58 -1.84 14.89
CA LYS A 321 -0.21 -3.07 14.72
C LYS A 321 -0.96 -3.07 13.40
N ALA A 322 -1.63 -1.98 13.04
CA ALA A 322 -2.39 -1.87 11.80
C ALA A 322 -1.49 -2.00 10.56
N MET A 323 -0.30 -1.40 10.57
CA MET A 323 0.67 -1.57 9.48
C MET A 323 1.15 -3.02 9.38
N ASN A 324 1.49 -3.65 10.51
CA ASN A 324 1.91 -5.06 10.54
C ASN A 324 0.81 -6.02 10.06
N GLU A 325 -0.44 -5.81 10.48
CA GLU A 325 -1.59 -6.57 10.00
C GLU A 325 -1.74 -6.43 8.48
N ARG A 326 -1.63 -5.20 7.97
CA ARG A 326 -1.74 -4.91 6.54
C ARG A 326 -0.61 -5.57 5.73
N GLY A 327 0.62 -5.56 6.21
CA GLY A 327 1.73 -6.25 5.55
C GLY A 327 1.52 -7.76 5.48
N LYS A 328 1.15 -8.39 6.60
CA LYS A 328 0.80 -9.82 6.65
C LYS A 328 -0.35 -10.14 5.69
N LEU A 329 -1.35 -9.28 5.63
CA LEU A 329 -2.46 -9.44 4.70
C LEU A 329 -1.97 -9.47 3.25
N PHE A 330 -1.19 -8.48 2.82
CA PHE A 330 -0.70 -8.43 1.45
C PHE A 330 0.20 -9.63 1.12
N GLU A 331 1.09 -10.04 2.03
CA GLU A 331 1.86 -11.27 1.84
C GLU A 331 0.96 -12.49 1.65
N LYS A 332 -0.11 -12.57 2.44
CA LYS A 332 -1.00 -13.73 2.44
C LYS A 332 -1.96 -13.76 1.25
N VAL A 333 -2.55 -12.63 0.86
CA VAL A 333 -3.41 -12.49 -0.33
C VAL A 333 -2.73 -13.04 -1.58
N TYR A 334 -1.44 -12.74 -1.75
CA TYR A 334 -0.66 -13.22 -2.88
C TYR A 334 -0.09 -14.64 -2.68
N SER A 335 -0.38 -15.30 -1.56
CA SER A 335 0.02 -16.69 -1.28
C SER A 335 -1.17 -17.67 -1.29
N ILE A 336 -2.41 -17.17 -1.12
CA ILE A 336 -3.60 -18.01 -0.98
C ILE A 336 -4.07 -18.52 -2.35
N THR A 337 -4.12 -19.85 -2.48
CA THR A 337 -4.55 -20.57 -3.69
C THR A 337 -6.00 -21.07 -3.63
N SER A 338 -6.70 -20.91 -2.49
CA SER A 338 -8.07 -21.42 -2.28
C SER A 338 -8.85 -20.63 -1.22
N TYR A 339 -10.18 -20.69 -1.28
CA TYR A 339 -11.08 -19.89 -0.42
C TYR A 339 -10.92 -20.24 1.06
N ASP A 340 -10.69 -21.52 1.35
CA ASP A 340 -10.48 -22.02 2.71
C ASP A 340 -9.24 -21.41 3.38
N GLY A 341 -8.22 -21.01 2.61
CA GLY A 341 -7.03 -20.33 3.15
C GLY A 341 -7.31 -18.90 3.64
N PHE A 342 -8.42 -18.30 3.21
CA PHE A 342 -8.83 -16.93 3.53
C PHE A 342 -10.02 -16.87 4.50
N ARG A 343 -10.84 -17.93 4.55
CA ARG A 343 -12.09 -17.97 5.32
C ARG A 343 -11.90 -17.67 6.81
N ASP A 344 -10.82 -18.18 7.41
CA ASP A 344 -10.57 -18.02 8.85
C ASP A 344 -10.22 -16.56 9.22
N GLU A 345 -9.46 -15.85 8.37
CA GLU A 345 -9.18 -14.42 8.56
C GLU A 345 -10.39 -13.55 8.25
N LEU A 346 -11.13 -13.87 7.19
CA LEU A 346 -12.41 -13.22 6.91
C LEU A 346 -13.35 -13.35 8.10
N GLY A 347 -13.40 -14.53 8.73
CA GLY A 347 -14.14 -14.78 9.96
C GLY A 347 -13.68 -13.91 11.12
N ALA A 348 -12.37 -13.80 11.36
CA ALA A 348 -11.81 -12.94 12.40
C ALA A 348 -12.06 -11.44 12.17
N TYR A 349 -12.01 -10.99 10.92
CA TYR A 349 -12.33 -9.61 10.57
C TYR A 349 -13.84 -9.35 10.69
N LYS A 350 -14.69 -10.26 10.21
CA LYS A 350 -16.15 -10.18 10.35
C LYS A 350 -16.61 -10.26 11.80
N SER A 351 -15.91 -10.97 12.68
CA SER A 351 -16.25 -10.98 14.11
C SER A 351 -15.93 -9.65 14.80
N ASN A 352 -14.92 -8.93 14.31
CA ASN A 352 -14.45 -7.69 14.91
C ASN A 352 -15.07 -6.44 14.29
N ILE A 353 -15.63 -6.53 13.08
CA ILE A 353 -16.12 -5.36 12.34
C ILE A 353 -17.25 -4.65 13.08
N THR A 354 -18.17 -5.35 13.71
CA THR A 354 -19.27 -4.72 14.47
C THR A 354 -18.76 -3.80 15.57
N GLY A 355 -17.68 -4.19 16.27
CA GLY A 355 -17.06 -3.34 17.29
C GLY A 355 -16.36 -2.12 16.70
N ILE A 356 -15.72 -2.27 15.55
CA ILE A 356 -15.08 -1.17 14.81
C ILE A 356 -16.16 -0.17 14.35
N LEU A 357 -17.21 -0.65 13.70
CA LEU A 357 -18.32 0.18 13.22
C LEU A 357 -19.07 0.87 14.37
N GLY A 358 -19.24 0.19 15.50
CA GLY A 358 -19.80 0.79 16.72
C GLY A 358 -18.93 1.95 17.24
N SER A 359 -17.61 1.78 17.25
CA SER A 359 -16.68 2.85 17.64
C SER A 359 -16.73 4.04 16.68
N ILE A 360 -16.91 3.79 15.38
CA ILE A 360 -17.09 4.84 14.37
C ILE A 360 -18.40 5.60 14.59
N ASN A 361 -19.49 4.90 14.91
CA ASN A 361 -20.77 5.55 15.19
C ASN A 361 -20.70 6.53 16.36
N TRP A 362 -19.96 6.20 17.43
CA TRP A 362 -19.74 7.13 18.56
C TRP A 362 -19.00 8.40 18.15
N VAL A 363 -18.09 8.27 17.19
CA VAL A 363 -17.29 9.37 16.66
C VAL A 363 -18.07 10.22 15.66
N MET A 364 -19.02 9.63 14.94
CA MET A 364 -19.87 10.34 13.96
C MET A 364 -21.05 11.07 14.61
N ASP A 365 -21.52 10.63 15.78
CA ASP A 365 -22.56 11.30 16.56
C ASP A 365 -21.97 12.53 17.27
N SER A 366 -22.54 13.71 17.03
CA SER A 366 -22.01 14.97 17.55
C SER A 366 -22.05 15.09 19.07
N ASP A 367 -23.08 14.50 19.70
CA ASP A 367 -23.28 14.58 21.14
C ASP A 367 -22.29 13.65 21.85
N LEU A 368 -22.16 12.41 21.33
CA LEU A 368 -21.16 11.45 21.84
C LEU A 368 -19.73 11.92 21.56
N LEU A 369 -19.44 12.48 20.39
CA LEU A 369 -18.13 13.01 20.06
C LEU A 369 -17.73 14.14 21.02
N TRP A 370 -18.67 14.99 21.41
CA TRP A 370 -18.40 16.06 22.37
C TRP A 370 -18.04 15.50 23.75
N GLU A 371 -18.73 14.45 24.21
CA GLU A 371 -18.38 13.75 25.45
C GLU A 371 -16.99 13.11 25.36
N LEU A 372 -16.71 12.40 24.27
CA LEU A 372 -15.40 11.79 24.02
C LEU A 372 -14.26 12.82 23.93
N LYS A 373 -14.52 14.01 23.39
CA LYS A 373 -13.55 15.11 23.35
C LYS A 373 -13.24 15.64 24.75
N LYS A 374 -14.23 15.71 25.65
CA LYS A 374 -13.99 16.08 27.06
C LYS A 374 -13.14 15.07 27.80
N GLU A 375 -13.26 13.80 27.46
CA GLU A 375 -12.46 12.71 28.02
C GLU A 375 -11.09 12.55 27.33
N GLY A 376 -10.78 13.35 26.31
CA GLY A 376 -9.54 13.23 25.53
C GLY A 376 -9.47 11.95 24.68
N LYS A 377 -10.62 11.29 24.45
CA LYS A 377 -10.71 9.98 23.76
C LYS A 377 -11.22 10.05 22.34
N GLY A 378 -11.79 11.17 21.92
CA GLY A 378 -12.34 11.34 20.56
C GLY A 378 -11.31 11.03 19.47
N ILE A 379 -10.14 11.66 19.52
CA ILE A 379 -9.05 11.47 18.52
C ILE A 379 -8.52 10.03 18.56
N GLU A 380 -8.26 9.49 19.76
CA GLU A 380 -7.78 8.13 19.95
C GLU A 380 -8.73 7.10 19.31
N ILE A 381 -10.02 7.15 19.65
CA ILE A 381 -11.02 6.23 19.12
C ILE A 381 -11.17 6.39 17.61
N GLY A 382 -11.21 7.63 17.12
CA GLY A 382 -11.37 7.91 15.69
C GLY A 382 -10.23 7.38 14.85
N ILE A 383 -8.98 7.65 15.23
CA ILE A 383 -7.79 7.15 14.51
C ILE A 383 -7.72 5.61 14.56
N ILE A 384 -7.93 5.01 15.73
CA ILE A 384 -7.85 3.55 15.88
C ILE A 384 -8.94 2.86 15.04
N ALA A 385 -10.18 3.36 15.12
CA ALA A 385 -11.28 2.78 14.39
C ALA A 385 -11.11 2.98 12.88
N SER A 386 -10.58 4.13 12.43
CA SER A 386 -10.32 4.36 11.01
C SER A 386 -9.23 3.43 10.47
N LEU A 387 -8.12 3.24 11.20
CA LEU A 387 -7.05 2.33 10.78
C LEU A 387 -7.56 0.89 10.63
N LYS A 388 -8.37 0.43 11.59
CA LYS A 388 -8.99 -0.90 11.55
C LYS A 388 -9.99 -1.04 10.40
N LEU A 389 -10.82 -0.03 10.16
CA LEU A 389 -11.75 -0.01 9.03
C LEU A 389 -11.00 -0.05 7.69
N GLN A 390 -9.93 0.73 7.54
CA GLN A 390 -9.10 0.72 6.32
C GLN A 390 -8.47 -0.65 6.08
N ASN A 391 -7.99 -1.31 7.14
CA ASN A 391 -7.49 -2.69 7.03
C ASN A 391 -8.61 -3.64 6.59
N TYR A 392 -9.81 -3.53 7.16
CA TYR A 392 -10.93 -4.36 6.75
C TYR A 392 -11.32 -4.16 5.28
N ILE A 393 -11.39 -2.91 4.82
CA ILE A 393 -11.63 -2.59 3.42
C ILE A 393 -10.54 -3.19 2.54
N ALA A 394 -9.26 -3.06 2.92
CA ALA A 394 -8.15 -3.65 2.15
C ALA A 394 -8.28 -5.18 2.05
N VAL A 395 -8.72 -5.86 3.11
CA VAL A 395 -9.01 -7.31 3.12
C VAL A 395 -10.09 -7.64 2.09
N LEU A 396 -11.22 -6.94 2.14
CA LEU A 396 -12.36 -7.18 1.26
C LEU A 396 -12.01 -6.88 -0.21
N THR A 397 -11.29 -5.80 -0.48
CA THR A 397 -10.83 -5.46 -1.83
C THR A 397 -9.89 -6.52 -2.37
N ALA A 398 -8.89 -6.93 -1.59
CA ALA A 398 -7.95 -7.99 -1.97
C ALA A 398 -8.65 -9.33 -2.24
N LEU A 399 -9.71 -9.63 -1.50
CA LEU A 399 -10.58 -10.79 -1.74
C LEU A 399 -11.38 -10.67 -3.02
N ALA A 400 -12.00 -9.52 -3.28
CA ALA A 400 -12.74 -9.29 -4.51
C ALA A 400 -11.86 -9.40 -5.76
N GLU A 401 -10.58 -9.02 -5.64
CA GLU A 401 -9.56 -9.18 -6.67
C GLU A 401 -9.02 -10.62 -6.79
N SER A 402 -9.27 -11.47 -5.80
CA SER A 402 -8.79 -12.85 -5.80
C SER A 402 -9.49 -13.70 -6.86
N PRO A 403 -8.74 -14.55 -7.60
CA PRO A 403 -9.32 -15.45 -8.60
C PRO A 403 -10.23 -16.52 -7.98
N VAL A 404 -10.16 -16.69 -6.65
CA VAL A 404 -10.80 -17.76 -5.89
C VAL A 404 -12.32 -17.60 -5.77
N LEU A 405 -12.83 -16.38 -5.84
CA LEU A 405 -14.26 -16.09 -5.67
C LEU A 405 -15.03 -16.18 -6.97
N THR A 406 -16.27 -16.68 -6.89
CA THR A 406 -17.26 -16.57 -7.98
C THR A 406 -17.67 -15.12 -8.21
N ILE A 407 -18.23 -14.83 -9.39
CA ILE A 407 -18.71 -13.48 -9.72
C ILE A 407 -19.78 -12.99 -8.73
N GLY A 408 -20.65 -13.88 -8.24
CA GLY A 408 -21.68 -13.55 -7.25
C GLY A 408 -21.06 -13.11 -5.92
N GLU A 409 -20.11 -13.89 -5.39
CA GLU A 409 -19.42 -13.57 -4.14
C GLU A 409 -18.59 -12.28 -4.25
N ARG A 410 -17.93 -12.05 -5.38
CA ARG A 410 -17.21 -10.79 -5.64
C ARG A 410 -18.15 -9.59 -5.59
N LYS A 411 -19.34 -9.71 -6.19
CA LYS A 411 -20.35 -8.66 -6.17
C LYS A 411 -20.78 -8.34 -4.73
N GLU A 412 -21.08 -9.35 -3.92
CA GLU A 412 -21.47 -9.17 -2.52
C GLU A 412 -20.38 -8.46 -1.70
N ILE A 413 -19.12 -8.86 -1.87
CA ILE A 413 -17.98 -8.22 -1.19
C ILE A 413 -17.82 -6.76 -1.64
N LEU A 414 -17.92 -6.48 -2.94
CA LEU A 414 -17.82 -5.11 -3.46
C LEU A 414 -18.98 -4.23 -2.98
N GLU A 415 -20.20 -4.78 -2.88
CA GLU A 415 -21.34 -4.08 -2.29
C GLU A 415 -21.09 -3.76 -0.80
N GLU A 416 -20.48 -4.68 -0.06
CA GLU A 416 -20.04 -4.44 1.32
C GLU A 416 -19.00 -3.32 1.39
N VAL A 417 -17.97 -3.34 0.54
CA VAL A 417 -16.96 -2.27 0.44
C VAL A 417 -17.64 -0.92 0.16
N LEU A 418 -18.55 -0.85 -0.81
CA LEU A 418 -19.27 0.38 -1.15
C LEU A 418 -20.11 0.90 0.03
N MET A 419 -20.77 0.00 0.77
CA MET A 419 -21.54 0.34 1.96
C MET A 419 -20.64 0.88 3.07
N LEU A 420 -19.49 0.27 3.32
CA LEU A 420 -18.51 0.77 4.31
C LEU A 420 -18.01 2.17 3.97
N TYR A 421 -17.71 2.44 2.69
CA TYR A 421 -17.31 3.77 2.25
C TYR A 421 -18.43 4.80 2.41
N LYS A 422 -19.65 4.43 1.99
CA LYS A 422 -20.81 5.33 1.97
C LYS A 422 -21.29 5.69 3.37
N ASP A 423 -21.41 4.70 4.25
CA ASP A 423 -22.11 4.84 5.52
C ASP A 423 -21.15 5.18 6.67
N TYR A 424 -19.88 4.77 6.60
CA TYR A 424 -18.91 4.97 7.68
C TYR A 424 -17.75 5.89 7.28
N PHE A 425 -17.02 5.56 6.20
CA PHE A 425 -15.84 6.35 5.82
C PHE A 425 -16.21 7.79 5.47
N ARG A 426 -17.33 8.01 4.78
CA ARG A 426 -17.83 9.35 4.48
C ARG A 426 -18.14 10.15 5.75
N GLY A 427 -18.76 9.53 6.75
CA GLY A 427 -19.07 10.19 8.01
C GLY A 427 -17.80 10.58 8.77
N LEU A 428 -16.82 9.68 8.80
CA LEU A 428 -15.48 9.96 9.34
C LEU A 428 -14.79 11.13 8.62
N MET A 429 -14.86 11.20 7.29
CA MET A 429 -14.28 12.31 6.51
C MET A 429 -14.95 13.67 6.77
N ILE A 430 -16.24 13.67 7.14
CA ILE A 430 -16.99 14.88 7.50
C ILE A 430 -16.72 15.28 8.96
N SER A 431 -16.37 14.33 9.82
CA SER A 431 -16.03 14.60 11.22
C SER A 431 -14.80 15.52 11.36
N ASP A 432 -14.67 16.14 12.53
CA ASP A 432 -13.53 17.00 12.88
C ASP A 432 -12.35 16.22 13.48
N ILE A 433 -12.24 14.93 13.19
CA ILE A 433 -11.14 14.10 13.68
C ILE A 433 -10.06 13.97 12.61
N PRO A 434 -8.78 14.08 12.97
CA PRO A 434 -7.70 13.82 12.05
C PRO A 434 -7.57 12.32 11.78
N LEU A 435 -7.54 11.92 10.51
CA LEU A 435 -7.50 10.50 10.11
C LEU A 435 -6.33 10.26 9.16
N PHE A 436 -5.60 9.17 9.34
CA PHE A 436 -4.55 8.79 8.41
C PHE A 436 -5.07 8.40 7.03
N VAL A 437 -4.36 8.81 5.98
CA VAL A 437 -4.69 8.63 4.57
C VAL A 437 -3.73 7.62 3.93
N TYR A 438 -3.70 6.39 4.42
CA TYR A 438 -2.83 5.33 3.86
C TYR A 438 -3.51 4.46 2.79
N THR A 439 -4.77 4.74 2.46
CA THR A 439 -5.61 3.92 1.56
C THR A 439 -6.41 4.77 0.56
N LEU A 440 -5.95 5.99 0.22
CA LEU A 440 -6.51 6.74 -0.92
C LEU A 440 -5.73 6.46 -2.20
#